data_AF-A0A258BRY5-F1
#
_entry.id   AF-A0A258BRY5-F1
#
_cell.length_a   1.000
_cell.length_b   1.000
_cell.length_c   1.000
_cell.angle_alpha   90.00
_cell.angle_beta   90.00
_cell.angle_gamma   90.00
#
_symmetry.space_group_name_H-M   'P 1'
#
loop_
_entity.id
_entity.type
_entity.pdbx_description
1 polymer ?
#
loop_
_entity_poly.entity_id
_entity_poly.type
_entity_poly.pdbx_seq_one_letter_code
_entity_poly.pdbx_strand_id
1 'polypeptide(L)'
;RVPQDGRFKIKVAGKQYALRVSTLPIADGEKIVMRILDESNQAVSLNDLGYWGKSIEVIHEAMTEPNGMILVTGPTGSGKSTSLFSILTTLNKPDVNISTIEDPVEYKIPGVNQTQTNSKAGMTFASGLRALLRQDPNIIMVGEIRDGETANLGVQAALTGHLVFSTLHTNNAATSLPRLLDMGIEPFLIASTVKAVVGQRLVRRLCMSCRSSYTPSDDERKALINLFHLKETQTVSRIHELEQQASTEGVGGETPLGTNPTEIRTLWKANLQGCDECAHTGYKGRIGIYEVLGNSLAVQRLIVANATSNQIQDVAIAEGMVTMQTDGLIKAIRGNTTVEEVLRVTKE
;
A
#
# COMPACT_ATOMS: atom_id res chain seq x y z
N ARG A 1 -9.91 -37.23 7.34
CA ARG A 1 -10.06 -35.88 7.93
C ARG A 1 -9.38 -34.91 6.99
N VAL A 2 -10.06 -33.86 6.55
CA VAL A 2 -9.55 -32.90 5.56
C VAL A 2 -9.81 -31.47 6.05
N PRO A 3 -9.04 -30.47 5.58
CA PRO A 3 -9.33 -29.07 5.88
C PRO A 3 -10.72 -28.67 5.39
N GLN A 4 -11.40 -27.78 6.11
CA GLN A 4 -12.70 -27.22 5.71
C GLN A 4 -12.67 -25.70 5.81
N ASP A 5 -13.21 -25.04 4.79
CA ASP A 5 -13.38 -23.59 4.74
C ASP A 5 -14.86 -23.23 4.66
N GLY A 6 -15.27 -22.23 5.43
CA GLY A 6 -16.64 -21.73 5.47
C GLY A 6 -16.69 -20.22 5.62
N ARG A 7 -17.85 -19.64 5.27
CA ARG A 7 -18.16 -18.23 5.50
C ARG A 7 -19.56 -18.09 6.08
N PHE A 8 -19.71 -17.21 7.05
CA PHE A 8 -21.02 -16.82 7.56
C PHE A 8 -20.99 -15.37 8.02
N LYS A 9 -22.18 -14.77 8.20
CA LYS A 9 -22.32 -13.40 8.66
C LYS A 9 -22.99 -13.37 10.03
N ILE A 10 -22.57 -12.45 10.87
CA ILE A 10 -23.19 -12.18 12.17
C ILE A 10 -23.44 -10.68 12.32
N LYS A 11 -24.43 -10.33 13.13
CA LYS A 11 -24.70 -8.93 13.52
C LYS A 11 -24.44 -8.78 15.01
N VAL A 12 -23.53 -7.89 15.38
CA VAL A 12 -23.14 -7.64 16.78
C VAL A 12 -23.05 -6.14 16.99
N ALA A 13 -23.69 -5.62 18.05
CA ALA A 13 -23.69 -4.19 18.40
C ALA A 13 -24.06 -3.26 17.23
N GLY A 14 -25.04 -3.65 16.40
CA GLY A 14 -25.49 -2.88 15.24
C GLY A 14 -24.60 -2.99 13.99
N LYS A 15 -23.40 -3.56 14.11
CA LYS A 15 -22.46 -3.78 13.00
C LYS A 15 -22.63 -5.17 12.40
N GLN A 16 -22.35 -5.26 11.10
CA GLN A 16 -22.37 -6.51 10.35
C GLN A 16 -20.95 -7.01 10.11
N TYR A 17 -20.68 -8.23 10.56
CA TYR A 17 -19.38 -8.88 10.40
C TYR A 17 -19.52 -10.10 9.51
N ALA A 18 -18.62 -10.24 8.54
CA ALA A 18 -18.43 -11.48 7.81
C ALA A 18 -17.24 -12.23 8.42
N LEU A 19 -17.44 -13.52 8.71
CA LEU A 19 -16.39 -14.39 9.22
C LEU A 19 -16.01 -15.40 8.15
N ARG A 20 -14.71 -15.51 7.92
CA ARG A 20 -14.12 -16.65 7.21
C ARG A 20 -13.52 -17.60 8.22
N VAL A 21 -13.99 -18.84 8.22
CA VAL A 21 -13.53 -19.88 9.12
C VAL A 21 -12.78 -20.93 8.32
N SER A 22 -11.58 -21.26 8.78
CA SER A 22 -10.77 -22.34 8.23
C SER A 22 -10.44 -23.32 9.35
N THR A 23 -10.68 -24.59 9.12
CA THR A 23 -10.36 -25.69 10.02
C THR A 23 -9.27 -26.56 9.41
N LEU A 24 -8.30 -26.97 10.22
CA LEU A 24 -7.18 -27.80 9.80
C LEU A 24 -6.96 -28.91 10.82
N PRO A 25 -7.05 -30.20 10.41
CA PRO A 25 -6.66 -31.30 11.28
C PRO A 25 -5.20 -31.17 11.72
N ILE A 26 -4.96 -31.28 13.03
CA ILE A 26 -3.63 -31.32 13.66
C ILE A 26 -3.50 -32.61 14.49
N ALA A 27 -2.30 -32.92 14.97
CA ALA A 27 -2.05 -34.14 15.75
C ALA A 27 -3.03 -34.29 16.94
N ASP A 28 -3.30 -33.19 17.64
CA ASP A 28 -4.11 -33.16 18.85
C ASP A 28 -5.59 -32.73 18.63
N GLY A 29 -6.08 -32.73 17.38
CA GLY A 29 -7.47 -32.35 17.08
C GLY A 29 -7.63 -31.50 15.81
N GLU A 30 -8.32 -30.37 15.92
CA GLU A 30 -8.52 -29.43 14.82
C GLU A 30 -8.14 -28.01 15.24
N LYS A 31 -7.32 -27.34 14.42
CA LYS A 31 -7.03 -25.92 14.54
C LYS A 31 -8.10 -25.12 13.81
N ILE A 32 -8.70 -24.14 14.49
CA ILE A 32 -9.68 -23.23 13.89
C ILE A 32 -9.07 -21.84 13.80
N VAL A 33 -9.15 -21.22 12.62
CA VAL A 33 -8.81 -19.81 12.41
C VAL A 33 -10.05 -19.09 11.91
N MET A 34 -10.45 -18.04 12.63
CA MET A 34 -11.54 -17.14 12.23
C MET A 34 -10.97 -15.79 11.85
N ARG A 35 -11.14 -15.39 10.59
CA ARG A 35 -10.84 -14.03 10.12
C ARG A 35 -12.13 -13.23 10.15
N ILE A 36 -12.13 -12.15 10.92
CA ILE A 36 -13.28 -11.25 11.08
C ILE A 36 -13.09 -10.08 10.12
N LEU A 37 -14.13 -9.80 9.34
CA LEU A 37 -14.21 -8.67 8.43
C LEU A 37 -15.40 -7.80 8.86
N ASP A 38 -15.16 -6.51 9.07
CA ASP A 38 -16.20 -5.52 9.31
C ASP A 38 -16.74 -5.01 7.97
N GLU A 39 -17.93 -5.47 7.57
CA GLU A 39 -18.57 -5.06 6.31
C GLU A 39 -19.21 -3.66 6.41
N SER A 40 -19.28 -3.08 7.62
CA SER A 40 -19.89 -1.75 7.84
C SER A 40 -18.91 -0.59 7.63
N ASN A 41 -17.64 -0.89 7.35
CA ASN A 41 -16.60 0.12 7.25
C ASN A 41 -16.69 0.89 5.92
N GLN A 42 -16.77 2.22 6.00
CA GLN A 42 -16.71 3.09 4.83
C GLN A 42 -15.26 3.21 4.33
N ALA A 43 -15.11 3.57 3.04
CA ALA A 43 -13.80 3.83 2.48
C ALA A 43 -13.14 5.00 3.20
N VAL A 44 -11.90 4.78 3.59
CA VAL A 44 -11.03 5.79 4.22
C VAL A 44 -10.29 6.51 3.11
N SER A 45 -10.10 7.83 3.20
CA SER A 45 -9.38 8.59 2.17
C SER A 45 -7.90 8.18 2.12
N LEU A 46 -7.22 8.43 1.00
CA LEU A 46 -5.77 8.16 0.91
C LEU A 46 -4.97 8.93 1.98
N ASN A 47 -5.35 10.18 2.26
CA ASN A 47 -4.73 10.97 3.34
C ASN A 47 -4.88 10.28 4.70
N ASP A 48 -6.08 9.80 5.02
CA ASP A 48 -6.35 9.10 6.29
C ASP A 48 -5.66 7.74 6.39
N LEU A 49 -5.36 7.09 5.26
CA LEU A 49 -4.52 5.89 5.20
C LEU A 49 -3.04 6.19 5.46
N GLY A 50 -2.64 7.46 5.28
CA GLY A 50 -1.30 7.98 5.53
C GLY A 50 -0.50 8.31 4.27
N TYR A 51 -1.13 8.45 3.10
CA TYR A 51 -0.46 9.03 1.94
C TYR A 51 -0.31 10.54 2.12
N TRP A 52 0.81 11.10 1.67
CA TRP A 52 1.10 12.53 1.72
C TRP A 52 2.20 12.91 0.71
N GLY A 53 2.35 14.20 0.47
CA GLY A 53 3.34 14.83 -0.38
C GLY A 53 3.39 14.25 -1.78
N LYS A 54 4.61 14.08 -2.30
CA LYS A 54 4.81 13.59 -3.67
C LYS A 54 4.13 12.24 -3.95
N SER A 55 3.99 11.40 -2.93
CA SER A 55 3.36 10.08 -3.06
C SER A 55 1.89 10.19 -3.47
N ILE A 56 1.11 11.06 -2.82
CA ILE A 56 -0.31 11.21 -3.16
C ILE A 56 -0.50 11.99 -4.46
N GLU A 57 0.37 12.96 -4.74
CA GLU A 57 0.38 13.71 -6.00
C GLU A 57 0.52 12.78 -7.21
N VAL A 58 1.50 11.87 -7.20
CA VAL A 58 1.74 10.93 -8.30
C VAL A 58 0.55 9.99 -8.50
N ILE A 59 -0.10 9.55 -7.42
CA ILE A 59 -1.32 8.72 -7.53
C ILE A 59 -2.45 9.53 -8.17
N HIS A 60 -2.69 10.75 -7.70
CA HIS A 60 -3.74 11.61 -8.25
C HIS A 60 -3.51 11.94 -9.72
N GLU A 61 -2.27 12.28 -10.11
CA GLU A 61 -1.91 12.51 -11.50
C GLU A 61 -2.20 11.27 -12.35
N ALA A 62 -1.75 10.09 -11.92
CA ALA A 62 -2.01 8.84 -12.63
C ALA A 62 -3.51 8.50 -12.73
N MET A 63 -4.32 8.87 -11.73
CA MET A 63 -5.78 8.67 -11.74
C MET A 63 -6.51 9.59 -12.74
N THR A 64 -5.89 10.67 -13.20
CA THR A 64 -6.47 11.56 -14.22
C THR A 64 -6.17 11.11 -15.65
N GLU A 65 -5.28 10.15 -15.83
CA GLU A 65 -4.95 9.59 -17.13
C GLU A 65 -6.15 8.85 -17.73
N PRO A 66 -6.38 8.96 -19.05
CA PRO A 66 -7.51 8.28 -19.71
C PRO A 66 -7.34 6.76 -19.70
N ASN A 67 -6.11 6.27 -19.64
CA ASN A 67 -5.78 4.86 -19.61
C ASN A 67 -4.38 4.61 -19.03
N GLY A 68 -4.11 3.37 -18.67
CA GLY A 68 -2.84 2.97 -18.09
C GLY A 68 -3.02 2.05 -16.89
N MET A 69 -1.91 1.62 -16.28
CA MET A 69 -1.91 0.75 -15.12
C MET A 69 -1.42 1.49 -13.87
N ILE A 70 -2.15 1.34 -12.77
CA ILE A 70 -1.72 1.73 -11.43
C ILE A 70 -1.61 0.46 -10.58
N LEU A 71 -0.39 0.18 -10.12
CA LEU A 71 -0.07 -1.07 -9.44
C LEU A 71 0.16 -0.81 -7.95
N VAL A 72 -0.49 -1.59 -7.09
CA VAL A 72 -0.27 -1.53 -5.64
C VAL A 72 0.46 -2.78 -5.18
N THR A 73 1.59 -2.63 -4.50
CA THR A 73 2.53 -3.71 -4.22
C THR A 73 2.85 -3.85 -2.74
N GLY A 74 3.20 -5.07 -2.34
CA GLY A 74 3.56 -5.41 -0.97
C GLY A 74 3.12 -6.83 -0.58
N PRO A 75 3.56 -7.33 0.58
CA PRO A 75 3.24 -8.66 1.07
C PRO A 75 1.77 -8.77 1.47
N THR A 76 1.36 -9.95 1.88
CA THR A 76 0.04 -10.17 2.47
C THR A 76 -0.12 -9.31 3.73
N GLY A 77 -1.26 -8.63 3.84
CA GLY A 77 -1.56 -7.77 5.00
C GLY A 77 -0.89 -6.40 4.97
N SER A 78 -0.28 -5.96 3.86
CA SER A 78 0.25 -4.60 3.71
C SER A 78 -0.81 -3.53 3.41
N GLY A 79 -2.09 -3.91 3.32
CA GLY A 79 -3.21 -2.99 3.09
C GLY A 79 -3.54 -2.70 1.62
N LYS A 80 -3.02 -3.48 0.66
CA LYS A 80 -3.18 -3.20 -0.79
C LYS A 80 -4.64 -3.01 -1.21
N SER A 81 -5.49 -3.94 -0.81
CA SER A 81 -6.93 -3.91 -1.09
C SER A 81 -7.60 -2.68 -0.47
N THR A 82 -7.12 -2.21 0.69
CA THR A 82 -7.64 -0.99 1.34
C THR A 82 -7.28 0.27 0.54
N SER A 83 -6.04 0.37 0.03
CA SER A 83 -5.64 1.48 -0.84
C SER A 83 -6.43 1.47 -2.16
N LEU A 84 -6.57 0.29 -2.80
CA LEU A 84 -7.39 0.15 -4.01
C LEU A 84 -8.86 0.52 -3.76
N PHE A 85 -9.43 0.08 -2.65
CA PHE A 85 -10.80 0.42 -2.24
C PHE A 85 -10.98 1.94 -2.08
N SER A 86 -10.01 2.63 -1.49
CA SER A 86 -10.00 4.11 -1.38
C SER A 86 -9.97 4.78 -2.75
N ILE A 87 -9.08 4.33 -3.64
CA ILE A 87 -8.95 4.86 -5.01
C ILE A 87 -10.24 4.65 -5.81
N LEU A 88 -10.76 3.42 -5.85
CA LEU A 88 -11.97 3.09 -6.58
C LEU A 88 -13.18 3.86 -6.04
N THR A 89 -13.28 4.04 -4.72
CA THR A 89 -14.36 4.86 -4.13
C THR A 89 -14.25 6.32 -4.56
N THR A 90 -13.04 6.85 -4.68
CA THR A 90 -12.80 8.23 -5.17
C THR A 90 -13.20 8.39 -6.64
N LEU A 91 -13.00 7.35 -7.46
CA LEU A 91 -13.33 7.36 -8.90
C LEU A 91 -14.78 6.98 -9.21
N ASN A 92 -15.51 6.47 -8.22
CA ASN A 92 -16.88 5.98 -8.37
C ASN A 92 -17.88 7.11 -8.58
N LYS A 93 -18.09 7.46 -9.85
CA LYS A 93 -19.08 8.45 -10.30
C LYS A 93 -20.16 7.75 -11.14
N PRO A 94 -21.40 8.27 -11.18
CA PRO A 94 -22.51 7.64 -11.90
C PRO A 94 -22.26 7.35 -13.39
N ASP A 95 -21.39 8.12 -14.02
CA ASP A 95 -21.01 8.05 -15.44
C ASP A 95 -19.76 7.19 -15.71
N VAL A 96 -19.19 6.57 -14.67
CA VAL A 96 -17.97 5.75 -14.77
C VAL A 96 -18.30 4.29 -14.47
N ASN A 97 -18.18 3.42 -15.48
CA ASN A 97 -18.32 1.98 -15.31
C ASN A 97 -17.04 1.39 -14.71
N ILE A 98 -17.09 1.06 -13.42
CA ILE A 98 -16.03 0.36 -12.71
C ILE A 98 -16.38 -1.12 -12.59
N SER A 99 -15.50 -1.98 -13.09
CA SER A 99 -15.65 -3.44 -13.03
C SER A 99 -14.45 -4.13 -12.41
N THR A 100 -14.67 -5.06 -11.49
CA THR A 100 -13.60 -5.73 -10.75
C THR A 100 -13.67 -7.26 -10.84
N ILE A 101 -12.51 -7.92 -10.74
CA ILE A 101 -12.39 -9.37 -10.54
C ILE A 101 -11.49 -9.62 -9.31
N GLU A 102 -12.03 -10.25 -8.26
CA GLU A 102 -11.40 -10.33 -6.93
C GLU A 102 -11.43 -11.75 -6.34
N ASP A 103 -10.49 -12.09 -5.45
CA ASP A 103 -10.47 -13.37 -4.73
C ASP A 103 -10.09 -13.22 -3.23
N PRO A 104 -11.08 -13.10 -2.33
CA PRO A 104 -12.48 -12.79 -2.58
C PRO A 104 -12.74 -11.28 -2.71
N VAL A 105 -14.00 -10.91 -2.93
CA VAL A 105 -14.45 -9.52 -2.72
C VAL A 105 -14.41 -9.23 -1.21
N GLU A 106 -13.49 -8.36 -0.79
CA GLU A 106 -13.27 -8.02 0.63
C GLU A 106 -14.21 -6.91 1.10
N TYR A 107 -14.52 -5.92 0.27
CA TYR A 107 -15.40 -4.81 0.63
C TYR A 107 -16.40 -4.56 -0.49
N LYS A 108 -17.65 -4.29 -0.14
CA LYS A 108 -18.68 -3.92 -1.12
C LYS A 108 -18.61 -2.41 -1.39
N ILE A 109 -18.35 -2.02 -2.64
CA ILE A 109 -18.44 -0.63 -3.09
C ILE A 109 -19.80 -0.45 -3.79
N PRO A 110 -20.75 0.32 -3.22
CA PRO A 110 -22.01 0.62 -3.91
C PRO A 110 -21.75 1.29 -5.27
N GLY A 111 -22.35 0.78 -6.34
CA GLY A 111 -22.19 1.31 -7.71
C GLY A 111 -21.09 0.63 -8.54
N VAL A 112 -20.17 -0.12 -7.92
CA VAL A 112 -19.12 -0.86 -8.64
C VAL A 112 -19.56 -2.28 -8.95
N ASN A 113 -19.25 -2.76 -10.15
CA ASN A 113 -19.54 -4.11 -10.61
C ASN A 113 -18.45 -5.08 -10.13
N GLN A 114 -18.63 -5.69 -8.95
CA GLN A 114 -17.62 -6.56 -8.35
C GLN A 114 -17.87 -8.04 -8.62
N THR A 115 -16.95 -8.68 -9.35
CA THR A 115 -16.99 -10.12 -9.65
C THR A 115 -16.02 -10.87 -8.74
N GLN A 116 -16.45 -11.97 -8.14
CA GLN A 116 -15.55 -12.87 -7.41
C GLN A 116 -15.07 -14.00 -8.33
N THR A 117 -13.81 -14.41 -8.22
CA THR A 117 -13.34 -15.64 -8.85
C THR A 117 -14.11 -16.86 -8.33
N ASN A 118 -14.22 -17.87 -9.19
CA ASN A 118 -14.83 -19.16 -8.90
C ASN A 118 -14.16 -20.23 -9.75
N SER A 119 -13.12 -20.87 -9.20
CA SER A 119 -12.35 -21.90 -9.91
C SER A 119 -13.21 -23.10 -10.32
N LYS A 120 -14.25 -23.47 -9.55
CA LYS A 120 -15.15 -24.58 -9.90
C LYS A 120 -15.99 -24.29 -11.14
N ALA A 121 -16.32 -23.02 -11.37
CA ALA A 121 -17.07 -22.56 -12.54
C ALA A 121 -16.17 -22.06 -13.68
N GLY A 122 -14.84 -22.13 -13.53
CA GLY A 122 -13.88 -21.63 -14.54
C GLY A 122 -13.71 -20.10 -14.56
N MET A 123 -14.23 -19.37 -13.57
CA MET A 123 -14.06 -17.92 -13.42
C MET A 123 -12.73 -17.63 -12.71
N THR A 124 -11.63 -17.53 -13.46
CA THR A 124 -10.29 -17.18 -12.98
C THR A 124 -10.04 -15.68 -13.16
N PHE A 125 -8.89 -15.16 -12.70
CA PHE A 125 -8.51 -13.78 -12.99
C PHE A 125 -8.43 -13.51 -14.49
N ALA A 126 -7.77 -14.38 -15.26
CA ALA A 126 -7.64 -14.22 -16.70
C ALA A 126 -9.00 -14.34 -17.44
N SER A 127 -9.83 -15.35 -17.11
CA SER A 127 -11.13 -15.51 -17.80
C SER A 127 -12.14 -14.42 -17.38
N GLY A 128 -12.10 -13.99 -16.12
CA GLY A 128 -12.85 -12.84 -15.61
C GLY A 128 -12.45 -11.54 -16.30
N LEU A 129 -11.15 -11.23 -16.36
CA LEU A 129 -10.64 -10.02 -17.04
C LEU A 129 -11.03 -9.99 -18.52
N ARG A 130 -10.93 -11.12 -19.24
CA ARG A 130 -11.43 -11.21 -20.62
C ARG A 130 -12.93 -10.95 -20.73
N ALA A 131 -13.72 -11.37 -19.75
CA ALA A 131 -15.15 -11.10 -19.73
C ALA A 131 -15.44 -9.62 -19.49
N LEU A 132 -14.74 -8.99 -18.53
CA LEU A 132 -14.88 -7.58 -18.21
C LEU A 132 -14.58 -6.67 -19.42
N LEU A 133 -13.61 -7.01 -20.26
CA LEU A 133 -13.33 -6.25 -21.49
C LEU A 133 -14.49 -6.21 -22.51
N ARG A 134 -15.50 -7.08 -22.36
CA ARG A 134 -16.74 -7.05 -23.16
C ARG A 134 -17.92 -6.42 -22.41
N GLN A 135 -17.67 -5.73 -21.31
CA GLN A 135 -18.69 -5.10 -20.47
C GLN A 135 -18.62 -3.56 -20.53
N ASP A 136 -17.95 -3.01 -21.55
CA ASP A 136 -17.77 -1.57 -21.72
C ASP A 136 -17.25 -0.84 -20.45
N PRO A 137 -16.20 -1.35 -19.77
CA PRO A 137 -15.70 -0.71 -18.57
C PRO A 137 -14.91 0.56 -18.91
N ASN A 138 -14.94 1.57 -18.04
CA ASN A 138 -13.96 2.66 -18.07
C ASN A 138 -12.76 2.32 -17.18
N ILE A 139 -13.04 1.69 -16.04
CA ILE A 139 -12.04 1.30 -15.05
C ILE A 139 -12.16 -0.20 -14.79
N ILE A 140 -11.02 -0.87 -14.79
CA ILE A 140 -10.93 -2.30 -14.47
C ILE A 140 -10.05 -2.45 -13.24
N MET A 141 -10.48 -3.25 -12.25
CA MET A 141 -9.61 -3.69 -11.16
C MET A 141 -9.45 -5.21 -11.16
N VAL A 142 -8.20 -5.66 -11.24
CA VAL A 142 -7.83 -7.07 -11.12
C VAL A 142 -7.20 -7.26 -9.76
N GLY A 143 -7.83 -8.07 -8.89
CA GLY A 143 -7.43 -8.23 -7.49
C GLY A 143 -5.94 -8.50 -7.30
N GLU A 144 -5.34 -9.27 -8.21
CA GLU A 144 -3.89 -9.50 -8.27
C GLU A 144 -3.47 -10.02 -9.65
N ILE A 145 -2.22 -9.75 -10.01
CA ILE A 145 -1.54 -10.37 -11.15
C ILE A 145 -0.54 -11.39 -10.61
N ARG A 146 -0.77 -12.68 -10.91
CA ARG A 146 0.10 -13.79 -10.48
C ARG A 146 0.89 -14.43 -11.61
N ASP A 147 0.42 -14.30 -12.84
CA ASP A 147 0.92 -15.00 -14.01
C ASP A 147 1.00 -14.08 -15.23
N GLY A 148 1.75 -14.52 -16.24
CA GLY A 148 1.96 -13.79 -17.48
C GLY A 148 0.70 -13.61 -18.33
N GLU A 149 -0.27 -14.53 -18.24
CA GLU A 149 -1.53 -14.43 -18.98
C GLU A 149 -2.36 -13.23 -18.46
N THR A 150 -2.54 -13.14 -17.15
CA THR A 150 -3.25 -12.05 -16.49
C THR A 150 -2.51 -10.72 -16.66
N ALA A 151 -1.18 -10.74 -16.57
CA ALA A 151 -0.35 -9.56 -16.81
C ALA A 151 -0.53 -9.03 -18.24
N ASN A 152 -0.47 -9.91 -19.25
CA ASN A 152 -0.64 -9.53 -20.66
C ASN A 152 -2.03 -8.94 -20.90
N LEU A 153 -3.09 -9.56 -20.37
CA LEU A 153 -4.44 -9.03 -20.50
C LEU A 153 -4.59 -7.66 -19.83
N GLY A 154 -3.96 -7.44 -18.67
CA GLY A 154 -3.98 -6.14 -17.98
C GLY A 154 -3.29 -5.04 -18.78
N VAL A 155 -2.14 -5.35 -19.39
CA VAL A 155 -1.41 -4.45 -20.28
C VAL A 155 -2.23 -4.14 -21.54
N GLN A 156 -2.85 -5.14 -22.15
CA GLN A 156 -3.72 -4.93 -23.33
C GLN A 156 -4.95 -4.10 -22.98
N ALA A 157 -5.57 -4.34 -21.82
CA ALA A 157 -6.66 -3.51 -21.31
C ALA A 157 -6.22 -2.05 -21.18
N ALA A 158 -5.05 -1.80 -20.58
CA ALA A 158 -4.50 -0.46 -20.45
C ALA A 158 -4.23 0.21 -21.82
N LEU A 159 -3.66 -0.52 -22.78
CA LEU A 159 -3.43 0.01 -24.14
C LEU A 159 -4.73 0.30 -24.91
N THR A 160 -5.80 -0.42 -24.60
CA THR A 160 -7.10 -0.29 -25.28
C THR A 160 -8.00 0.75 -24.66
N GLY A 161 -7.45 1.68 -23.86
CA GLY A 161 -8.17 2.84 -23.37
C GLY A 161 -8.79 2.70 -21.98
N HIS A 162 -8.38 1.70 -21.19
CA HIS A 162 -8.89 1.48 -19.84
C HIS A 162 -7.89 1.93 -18.78
N LEU A 163 -8.40 2.47 -17.67
CA LEU A 163 -7.59 2.61 -16.46
C LEU A 163 -7.65 1.30 -15.68
N VAL A 164 -6.50 0.66 -15.47
CA VAL A 164 -6.37 -0.67 -14.88
C VAL A 164 -5.68 -0.58 -13.53
N PHE A 165 -6.36 -1.05 -12.50
CA PHE A 165 -5.81 -1.20 -11.16
C PHE A 165 -5.49 -2.66 -10.89
N SER A 166 -4.34 -2.93 -10.28
CA SER A 166 -4.03 -4.29 -9.84
C SER A 166 -3.07 -4.32 -8.67
N THR A 167 -2.86 -5.53 -8.12
CA THR A 167 -1.84 -5.75 -7.12
C THR A 167 -0.75 -6.71 -7.58
N LEU A 168 0.47 -6.47 -7.08
CA LEU A 168 1.59 -7.39 -7.20
C LEU A 168 2.20 -7.68 -5.82
N HIS A 169 2.92 -8.80 -5.74
CA HIS A 169 3.66 -9.19 -4.55
C HIS A 169 5.16 -8.92 -4.76
N THR A 170 5.55 -7.65 -4.64
CA THR A 170 6.95 -7.22 -4.58
C THR A 170 7.23 -6.51 -3.28
N ASN A 171 8.50 -6.43 -2.90
CA ASN A 171 8.85 -5.81 -1.62
C ASN A 171 8.81 -4.28 -1.67
N ASN A 172 9.20 -3.71 -2.81
CA ASN A 172 9.23 -2.29 -3.10
C ASN A 172 8.58 -2.00 -4.48
N ALA A 173 8.37 -0.72 -4.79
CA ALA A 173 7.75 -0.26 -6.03
C ALA A 173 8.62 -0.57 -7.26
N ALA A 174 9.93 -0.29 -7.21
CA ALA A 174 10.81 -0.46 -8.37
C ALA A 174 10.93 -1.93 -8.83
N THR A 175 10.91 -2.89 -7.91
CA THR A 175 10.95 -4.34 -8.19
C THR A 175 9.69 -4.83 -8.92
N SER A 176 8.60 -4.06 -8.93
CA SER A 176 7.40 -4.44 -9.70
C SER A 176 7.67 -4.48 -11.21
N LEU A 177 8.58 -3.65 -11.72
CA LEU A 177 8.87 -3.54 -13.14
C LEU A 177 9.63 -4.77 -13.64
N PRO A 178 10.76 -5.19 -13.02
CA PRO A 178 11.36 -6.50 -13.30
C PRO A 178 10.38 -7.67 -13.14
N ARG A 179 9.47 -7.62 -12.15
CA ARG A 179 8.49 -8.69 -11.96
C ARG A 179 7.55 -8.86 -13.16
N LEU A 180 7.20 -7.76 -13.84
CA LEU A 180 6.43 -7.81 -15.09
C LEU A 180 7.26 -8.38 -16.25
N LEU A 181 8.57 -8.07 -16.31
CA LEU A 181 9.50 -8.67 -17.28
C LEU A 181 9.60 -10.20 -17.08
N ASP A 182 9.73 -10.67 -15.83
CA ASP A 182 9.74 -12.10 -15.48
C ASP A 182 8.44 -12.81 -15.88
N MET A 183 7.32 -12.08 -15.95
CA MET A 183 6.03 -12.57 -16.42
C MET A 183 5.89 -12.53 -17.95
N GLY A 184 6.94 -12.13 -18.68
CA GLY A 184 6.97 -12.10 -20.14
C GLY A 184 6.32 -10.86 -20.75
N ILE A 185 6.20 -9.77 -20.01
CA ILE A 185 5.74 -8.49 -20.58
C ILE A 185 6.94 -7.77 -21.20
N GLU A 186 6.78 -7.33 -22.44
CA GLU A 186 7.83 -6.59 -23.14
C GLU A 186 8.13 -5.24 -22.48
N PRO A 187 9.40 -4.81 -22.37
CA PRO A 187 9.78 -3.59 -21.67
C PRO A 187 9.08 -2.33 -22.18
N PHE A 188 8.91 -2.20 -23.50
CA PHE A 188 8.23 -1.04 -24.10
C PHE A 188 6.73 -0.98 -23.74
N LEU A 189 6.09 -2.14 -23.51
CA LEU A 189 4.71 -2.19 -23.05
C LEU A 189 4.61 -1.73 -21.60
N ILE A 190 5.53 -2.15 -20.73
CA ILE A 190 5.59 -1.68 -19.34
C ILE A 190 5.77 -0.16 -19.31
N ALA A 191 6.77 0.34 -20.06
CA ALA A 191 7.10 1.76 -20.11
C ALA A 191 5.96 2.64 -20.64
N SER A 192 5.11 2.12 -21.54
CA SER A 192 3.98 2.86 -22.10
C SER A 192 2.69 2.74 -21.29
N THR A 193 2.50 1.65 -20.53
CA THR A 193 1.24 1.38 -19.83
C THR A 193 1.27 1.67 -18.35
N VAL A 194 2.36 1.40 -17.63
CA VAL A 194 2.42 1.61 -16.17
C VAL A 194 2.57 3.11 -15.89
N LYS A 195 1.63 3.70 -15.15
CA LYS A 195 1.62 5.13 -14.82
C LYS A 195 2.21 5.41 -13.45
N ALA A 196 1.84 4.58 -12.48
CA ALA A 196 2.34 4.66 -11.12
C ALA A 196 2.42 3.27 -10.47
N VAL A 197 3.41 3.08 -9.60
CA VAL A 197 3.54 1.90 -8.76
C VAL A 197 3.66 2.33 -7.31
N VAL A 198 2.75 1.84 -6.48
CA VAL A 198 2.75 2.05 -5.03
C VAL A 198 3.42 0.86 -4.35
N GLY A 199 4.48 1.09 -3.60
CA GLY A 199 5.00 0.16 -2.59
C GLY A 199 4.41 0.48 -1.23
N GLN A 200 3.93 -0.53 -0.50
CA GLN A 200 3.39 -0.28 0.84
C GLN A 200 3.65 -1.38 1.88
N ARG A 201 3.66 -0.95 3.15
CA ARG A 201 3.63 -1.77 4.36
C ARG A 201 2.70 -1.15 5.40
N LEU A 202 2.30 -1.92 6.41
CA LEU A 202 1.58 -1.42 7.57
C LEU A 202 2.47 -1.50 8.81
N VAL A 203 2.56 -0.40 9.54
CA VAL A 203 3.19 -0.32 10.87
C VAL A 203 2.12 -0.11 11.93
N ARG A 204 2.39 -0.55 13.16
CA ARG A 204 1.48 -0.28 14.28
C ARG A 204 1.49 1.21 14.58
N ARG A 205 0.29 1.76 14.82
CA ARG A 205 0.14 3.17 15.19
C ARG A 205 0.27 3.32 16.70
N LEU A 206 1.11 4.25 17.16
CA LEU A 206 1.23 4.57 18.57
C LEU A 206 -0.11 5.02 19.15
N CYS A 207 -0.40 4.62 20.39
CA CYS A 207 -1.55 5.16 21.11
C CYS A 207 -1.33 6.65 21.39
N MET A 208 -2.18 7.52 20.84
CA MET A 208 -2.03 8.97 21.00
C MET A 208 -2.16 9.43 22.46
N SER A 209 -2.87 8.67 23.29
CA SER A 209 -3.19 9.00 24.68
C SER A 209 -2.10 8.61 25.67
N CYS A 210 -1.21 7.67 25.32
CA CYS A 210 -0.15 7.21 26.22
C CYS A 210 1.26 7.20 25.62
N ARG A 211 1.45 7.54 24.34
CA ARG A 211 2.78 7.66 23.73
C ARG A 211 3.62 8.69 24.49
N SER A 212 4.91 8.43 24.61
CA SER A 212 5.86 9.35 25.25
C SER A 212 6.93 9.78 24.25
N SER A 213 7.23 11.07 24.21
CA SER A 213 8.37 11.60 23.48
C SER A 213 9.66 11.43 24.28
N TYR A 214 10.79 11.39 23.58
CA TYR A 214 12.13 11.43 24.17
C TYR A 214 13.12 12.08 23.21
N THR A 215 14.23 12.57 23.75
CA THR A 215 15.35 13.07 22.96
C THR A 215 16.31 11.90 22.69
N PRO A 216 16.57 11.55 21.42
CA PRO A 216 17.51 10.47 21.13
C PRO A 216 18.93 10.88 21.49
N SER A 217 19.68 9.93 22.04
CA SER A 217 21.11 10.05 22.32
C SER A 217 21.93 10.24 21.04
N ASP A 218 23.17 10.72 21.17
CA ASP A 218 24.06 10.89 20.02
C ASP A 218 24.31 9.57 19.28
N ASP A 219 24.40 8.46 20.02
CA ASP A 219 24.58 7.13 19.44
C ASP A 219 23.33 6.67 18.68
N GLU A 220 22.12 6.93 19.22
CA GLU A 220 20.88 6.67 18.49
C GLU A 220 20.78 7.52 17.22
N ARG A 221 21.17 8.81 17.26
CA ARG A 221 21.18 9.68 16.08
C ARG A 221 22.13 9.17 15.01
N LYS A 222 23.35 8.78 15.38
CA LYS A 222 24.31 8.14 14.46
C LYS A 222 23.75 6.83 13.90
N ALA A 223 23.10 6.03 14.74
CA ALA A 223 22.47 4.79 14.30
C ALA A 223 21.34 5.05 13.28
N LEU A 224 20.50 6.07 13.48
CA LEU A 224 19.45 6.48 12.53
C LEU A 224 20.05 6.91 11.20
N ILE A 225 21.11 7.72 11.23
CA ILE A 225 21.82 8.16 10.01
C ILE A 225 22.29 6.94 9.21
N ASN A 226 22.90 5.96 9.88
CA ASN A 226 23.38 4.74 9.23
C ASN A 226 22.25 3.82 8.75
N LEU A 227 21.24 3.58 9.59
CA LEU A 227 20.14 2.63 9.32
C LEU A 227 19.21 3.09 8.21
N PHE A 228 19.03 4.40 8.06
CA PHE A 228 18.21 5.01 7.00
C PHE A 228 19.06 5.54 5.84
N HIS A 229 20.35 5.21 5.80
CA HIS A 229 21.30 5.64 4.76
C HIS A 229 21.28 7.16 4.51
N LEU A 230 21.13 7.95 5.57
CA LEU A 230 21.13 9.40 5.50
C LEU A 230 22.59 9.89 5.33
N LYS A 231 22.86 10.78 4.38
CA LYS A 231 24.18 11.42 4.23
C LYS A 231 24.24 12.64 5.17
N GLU A 232 25.24 12.67 6.06
CA GLU A 232 25.30 13.42 7.33
C GLU A 232 24.46 14.72 7.44
N THR A 233 24.76 15.79 6.71
CA THR A 233 24.12 17.11 6.96
C THR A 233 23.06 17.49 5.93
N GLN A 234 23.29 17.20 4.65
CA GLN A 234 22.30 17.49 3.60
C GLN A 234 21.03 16.65 3.78
N THR A 235 21.15 15.44 4.32
CA THR A 235 19.98 14.58 4.51
C THR A 235 19.15 14.99 5.72
N VAL A 236 19.72 15.47 6.83
CA VAL A 236 18.88 15.92 7.97
C VAL A 236 18.08 17.18 7.62
N SER A 237 18.66 18.12 6.88
CA SER A 237 17.92 19.25 6.32
C SER A 237 16.75 18.77 5.45
N ARG A 238 16.99 17.76 4.60
CA ARG A 238 15.93 17.17 3.77
C ARG A 238 14.84 16.50 4.61
N ILE A 239 15.21 15.77 5.66
CA ILE A 239 14.24 15.19 6.60
C ILE A 239 13.43 16.28 7.30
N HIS A 240 14.05 17.40 7.66
CA HIS A 240 13.35 18.54 8.25
C HIS A 240 12.32 19.17 7.28
N GLU A 241 12.70 19.38 6.02
CA GLU A 241 11.78 19.87 4.98
C GLU A 241 10.61 18.91 4.77
N LEU A 242 10.88 17.61 4.68
CA LEU A 242 9.86 16.56 4.55
C LEU A 242 8.95 16.52 5.78
N GLU A 243 9.49 16.71 6.98
CA GLU A 243 8.69 16.79 8.21
C GLU A 243 7.77 18.02 8.20
N GLN A 244 8.28 19.17 7.78
CA GLN A 244 7.49 20.40 7.65
C GLN A 244 6.32 20.20 6.68
N GLN A 245 6.60 19.65 5.50
CA GLN A 245 5.57 19.31 4.52
C GLN A 245 4.54 18.35 5.11
N ALA A 246 4.99 17.23 5.68
CA ALA A 246 4.11 16.22 6.28
C ALA A 246 3.22 16.84 7.39
N SER A 247 3.78 17.73 8.21
CA SER A 247 3.03 18.45 9.24
C SER A 247 1.94 19.35 8.65
N THR A 248 2.24 20.09 7.56
CA THR A 248 1.24 20.95 6.89
C THR A 248 0.12 20.16 6.24
N GLU A 249 0.39 18.92 5.84
CA GLU A 249 -0.57 17.99 5.24
C GLU A 249 -1.26 17.09 6.29
N GLY A 250 -1.08 17.37 7.59
CA GLY A 250 -1.82 16.72 8.68
C GLY A 250 -1.19 15.42 9.22
N VAL A 251 -0.02 15.02 8.75
CA VAL A 251 0.69 13.84 9.28
C VAL A 251 1.09 14.11 10.74
N GLY A 252 0.66 13.22 11.63
CA GLY A 252 0.91 13.34 13.08
C GLY A 252 -0.02 14.32 13.81
N GLY A 253 -0.98 14.94 13.13
CA GLY A 253 -1.89 15.94 13.73
C GLY A 253 -1.13 17.09 14.40
N GLU A 254 -1.50 17.42 15.64
CA GLU A 254 -0.92 18.53 16.42
C GLU A 254 0.49 18.26 17.00
N THR A 255 1.16 17.18 16.57
CA THR A 255 2.50 16.87 17.07
C THR A 255 3.48 18.00 16.70
N PRO A 256 4.30 18.52 17.63
CA PRO A 256 5.33 19.51 17.30
C PRO A 256 6.38 18.94 16.35
N LEU A 257 7.12 19.81 15.65
CA LEU A 257 8.25 19.36 14.82
C LEU A 257 9.33 18.72 15.70
N GLY A 258 9.70 17.49 15.36
CA GLY A 258 10.71 16.69 16.02
C GLY A 258 12.12 16.91 15.48
N THR A 259 12.31 17.67 14.40
CA THR A 259 13.62 17.97 13.81
C THR A 259 13.95 19.46 13.76
N ASN A 260 15.22 19.78 13.52
CA ASN A 260 15.67 21.05 12.93
C ASN A 260 16.56 20.71 11.70
N PRO A 261 17.07 21.70 10.94
CA PRO A 261 17.92 21.43 9.78
C PRO A 261 19.21 20.63 10.08
N THR A 262 19.63 20.55 11.34
CA THR A 262 20.90 19.92 11.74
C THR A 262 20.74 18.57 12.44
N GLU A 263 19.59 18.29 13.07
CA GLU A 263 19.43 17.13 13.95
C GLU A 263 17.96 16.70 14.20
N ILE A 264 17.78 15.43 14.56
CA ILE A 264 16.48 14.85 15.00
C ILE A 264 16.34 14.98 16.51
N ARG A 265 15.62 16.00 16.98
CA ARG A 265 15.49 16.39 18.40
C ARG A 265 14.56 15.51 19.21
N THR A 266 13.51 14.98 18.60
CA THR A 266 12.45 14.25 19.30
C THR A 266 12.04 13.00 18.53
N LEU A 267 11.96 11.88 19.24
CA LEU A 267 11.34 10.63 18.79
C LEU A 267 10.28 10.17 19.78
N TRP A 268 9.52 9.16 19.38
CA TRP A 268 8.38 8.66 20.14
C TRP A 268 8.51 7.16 20.39
N LYS A 269 8.09 6.74 21.58
CA LYS A 269 8.06 5.33 21.99
C LYS A 269 6.69 4.95 22.51
N ALA A 270 6.36 3.67 22.38
CA ALA A 270 5.17 3.10 22.98
C ALA A 270 5.32 3.07 24.51
N ASN A 271 4.23 3.34 25.23
CA ASN A 271 4.18 3.03 26.65
C ASN A 271 3.99 1.52 26.81
N LEU A 272 4.97 0.86 27.45
CA LEU A 272 5.00 -0.60 27.63
C LEU A 272 3.84 -1.13 28.49
N GLN A 273 3.33 -0.32 29.42
CA GLN A 273 2.14 -0.67 30.20
C GLN A 273 0.84 -0.35 29.44
N GLY A 274 0.94 0.45 28.38
CA GLY A 274 -0.19 1.01 27.65
C GLY A 274 -1.20 1.74 28.55
N CYS A 275 -2.43 1.83 28.08
CA CYS A 275 -3.58 2.37 28.79
C CYS A 275 -4.85 1.65 28.31
N ASP A 276 -5.98 1.90 28.98
CA ASP A 276 -7.27 1.27 28.67
C ASP A 276 -7.70 1.49 27.21
N GLU A 277 -7.41 2.67 26.65
CA GLU A 277 -7.77 2.98 25.27
C GLU A 277 -7.06 2.11 24.22
N CYS A 278 -5.87 1.60 24.53
CA CYS A 278 -5.09 0.73 23.67
C CYS A 278 -5.05 -0.72 24.18
N ALA A 279 -5.93 -1.07 25.13
CA ALA A 279 -5.96 -2.36 25.79
C ALA A 279 -4.58 -2.80 26.30
N HIS A 280 -3.84 -1.87 26.92
CA HIS A 280 -2.51 -2.09 27.51
C HIS A 280 -1.42 -2.56 26.52
N THR A 281 -1.53 -2.23 25.23
CA THR A 281 -0.52 -2.62 24.23
C THR A 281 0.47 -1.51 23.88
N GLY A 282 0.14 -0.24 24.18
CA GLY A 282 0.89 0.93 23.73
C GLY A 282 0.66 1.33 22.26
N TYR A 283 -0.11 0.54 21.51
CA TYR A 283 -0.44 0.77 20.10
C TYR A 283 -1.95 0.69 19.87
N LYS A 284 -2.48 1.50 18.95
CA LYS A 284 -3.91 1.47 18.61
C LYS A 284 -4.09 1.65 17.11
N GLY A 285 -4.46 0.56 16.45
CA GLY A 285 -4.60 0.53 14.99
C GLY A 285 -3.25 0.46 14.26
N ARG A 286 -3.29 0.75 12.97
CA ARG A 286 -2.15 0.70 12.05
C ARG A 286 -2.19 1.93 11.14
N ILE A 287 -1.05 2.28 10.59
CA ILE A 287 -0.91 3.30 9.55
C ILE A 287 -0.04 2.73 8.43
N GLY A 288 -0.30 3.14 7.19
CA GLY A 288 0.54 2.73 6.08
C GLY A 288 1.84 3.51 6.03
N ILE A 289 2.87 2.86 5.51
CA ILE A 289 4.07 3.51 4.99
C ILE A 289 4.18 3.19 3.50
N TYR A 290 4.54 4.20 2.72
CA TYR A 290 4.36 4.23 1.28
C TYR A 290 5.60 4.75 0.58
N GLU A 291 5.81 4.22 -0.62
CA GLU A 291 6.64 4.82 -1.66
C GLU A 291 5.87 4.74 -2.97
N VAL A 292 5.98 5.75 -3.82
CA VAL A 292 5.23 5.80 -5.07
C VAL A 292 6.18 6.16 -6.20
N LEU A 293 6.40 5.20 -7.08
CA LEU A 293 7.18 5.35 -8.29
C LEU A 293 6.29 5.87 -9.41
N GLY A 294 6.57 7.07 -9.90
CA GLY A 294 5.97 7.61 -11.12
C GLY A 294 6.74 7.16 -12.38
N ASN A 295 6.06 7.18 -13.53
CA ASN A 295 6.64 6.75 -14.80
C ASN A 295 7.18 7.92 -15.66
N SER A 296 8.21 8.60 -15.16
CA SER A 296 8.88 9.69 -15.89
C SER A 296 9.60 9.21 -17.15
N LEU A 297 9.96 10.12 -18.06
CA LEU A 297 10.73 9.76 -19.27
C LEU A 297 12.08 9.09 -18.95
N ALA A 298 12.71 9.46 -17.83
CA ALA A 298 13.96 8.83 -17.39
C ALA A 298 13.71 7.39 -16.94
N VAL A 299 12.66 7.16 -16.14
CA VAL A 299 12.23 5.83 -15.72
C VAL A 299 11.84 4.96 -16.94
N GLN A 300 11.08 5.50 -17.90
CA GLN A 300 10.71 4.80 -19.14
C GLN A 300 11.94 4.31 -19.92
N ARG A 301 12.97 5.16 -20.07
CA ARG A 301 14.23 4.77 -20.75
C ARG A 301 14.93 3.64 -20.01
N LEU A 302 14.96 3.68 -18.68
CA LEU A 302 15.55 2.62 -17.86
C LEU A 302 14.79 1.31 -17.97
N ILE A 303 13.46 1.35 -18.01
CA ILE A 303 12.61 0.17 -18.25
C ILE A 303 12.98 -0.46 -19.60
N VAL A 304 12.98 0.33 -20.68
CA VAL A 304 13.31 -0.16 -22.03
C VAL A 304 14.73 -0.72 -22.12
N ALA A 305 15.66 -0.14 -21.36
CA ALA A 305 17.04 -0.61 -21.28
C ALA A 305 17.24 -1.84 -20.36
N ASN A 306 16.17 -2.40 -19.76
CA ASN A 306 16.24 -3.48 -18.78
C ASN A 306 17.16 -3.16 -17.59
N ALA A 307 17.12 -1.91 -17.11
CA ALA A 307 17.90 -1.49 -15.95
C ALA A 307 17.47 -2.23 -14.67
N THR A 308 18.38 -2.30 -13.70
CA THR A 308 18.09 -2.89 -12.39
C THR A 308 17.07 -2.04 -11.60
N SER A 309 16.34 -2.68 -10.68
CA SER A 309 15.42 -1.96 -9.77
C SER A 309 16.11 -0.84 -9.00
N ASN A 310 17.38 -1.01 -8.60
CA ASN A 310 18.14 -0.01 -7.88
C ASN A 310 18.40 1.24 -8.73
N GLN A 311 18.78 1.07 -10.00
CA GLN A 311 18.98 2.20 -10.92
C GLN A 311 17.69 2.99 -11.15
N ILE A 312 16.55 2.29 -11.28
CA ILE A 312 15.24 2.93 -11.40
C ILE A 312 14.89 3.69 -10.12
N GLN A 313 15.12 3.07 -8.96
CA GLN A 313 14.86 3.67 -7.66
C GLN A 313 15.72 4.92 -7.43
N ASP A 314 17.02 4.88 -7.77
CA ASP A 314 17.93 6.02 -7.62
C ASP A 314 17.47 7.23 -8.45
N VAL A 315 17.06 7.00 -9.70
CA VAL A 315 16.49 8.06 -10.55
C VAL A 315 15.19 8.60 -9.96
N ALA A 316 14.28 7.74 -9.52
CA ALA A 316 13.04 8.17 -8.92
C ALA A 316 13.25 8.98 -7.63
N ILE A 317 14.21 8.58 -6.78
CA ILE A 317 14.60 9.33 -5.58
C ILE A 317 15.17 10.70 -5.97
N ALA A 318 16.02 10.77 -7.00
CA ALA A 318 16.55 12.04 -7.52
C ALA A 318 15.44 12.96 -8.06
N GLU A 319 14.35 12.38 -8.59
CA GLU A 319 13.14 13.09 -9.03
C GLU A 319 12.16 13.41 -7.88
N GLY A 320 12.52 13.10 -6.64
CA GLY A 320 11.76 13.47 -5.45
C GLY A 320 10.88 12.37 -4.85
N MET A 321 10.99 11.12 -5.32
CA MET A 321 10.31 9.98 -4.68
C MET A 321 10.78 9.81 -3.23
N VAL A 322 9.82 9.76 -2.31
CA VAL A 322 10.08 9.40 -0.92
C VAL A 322 10.08 7.88 -0.80
N THR A 323 11.17 7.31 -0.27
CA THR A 323 11.26 5.86 -0.03
C THR A 323 10.39 5.46 1.16
N MET A 324 10.02 4.17 1.21
CA MET A 324 9.18 3.66 2.29
C MET A 324 9.83 3.81 3.68
N GLN A 325 11.16 3.69 3.75
CA GLN A 325 11.94 3.93 4.97
C GLN A 325 11.89 5.40 5.39
N THR A 326 12.07 6.33 4.45
CA THR A 326 11.99 7.77 4.74
C THR A 326 10.59 8.18 5.17
N ASP A 327 9.55 7.72 4.48
CA ASP A 327 8.15 7.96 4.88
C ASP A 327 7.87 7.41 6.30
N GLY A 328 8.32 6.19 6.59
CA GLY A 328 8.24 5.60 7.91
C GLY A 328 8.96 6.41 8.98
N LEU A 329 10.18 6.90 8.70
CA LEU A 329 10.95 7.75 9.59
C LEU A 329 10.23 9.06 9.89
N ILE A 330 9.68 9.74 8.87
CA ILE A 330 8.86 10.94 9.06
C ILE A 330 7.68 10.64 9.97
N LYS A 331 6.93 9.56 9.72
CA LYS A 331 5.82 9.15 10.59
C LYS A 331 6.25 8.78 12.01
N ALA A 332 7.47 8.27 12.21
CA ALA A 332 8.02 8.01 13.53
C ALA A 332 8.36 9.31 14.27
N ILE A 333 8.99 10.28 13.60
CA ILE A 333 9.29 11.62 14.13
C ILE A 333 7.99 12.37 14.49
N ARG A 334 6.97 12.27 13.62
CA ARG A 334 5.62 12.80 13.85
C ARG A 334 4.79 12.02 14.88
N GLY A 335 5.38 10.98 15.48
CA GLY A 335 4.81 10.20 16.57
C GLY A 335 3.63 9.32 16.19
N ASN A 336 3.42 9.04 14.90
CA ASN A 336 2.42 8.07 14.45
C ASN A 336 2.86 6.63 14.71
N THR A 337 4.16 6.35 14.66
CA THR A 337 4.74 5.02 14.90
C THR A 337 6.09 5.14 15.61
N THR A 338 6.82 4.04 15.76
CA THR A 338 8.18 4.05 16.31
C THR A 338 9.21 3.67 15.25
N VAL A 339 10.48 4.02 15.46
CA VAL A 339 11.57 3.65 14.55
C VAL A 339 11.70 2.12 14.45
N GLU A 340 11.51 1.41 15.55
CA GLU A 340 11.58 -0.05 15.59
C GLU A 340 10.49 -0.69 14.72
N GLU A 341 9.29 -0.13 14.70
CA GLU A 341 8.20 -0.61 13.84
C GLU A 341 8.50 -0.40 12.36
N VAL A 342 9.10 0.73 12.00
CA VAL A 342 9.53 1.01 10.62
C VAL A 342 10.57 -0.03 10.21
N LEU A 343 11.65 -0.15 10.98
CA LEU A 343 12.73 -1.10 10.70
C LEU A 343 12.24 -2.55 10.65
N ARG A 344 11.24 -2.93 11.46
CA ARG A 344 10.66 -4.28 11.47
C ARG A 344 10.03 -4.65 10.12
N VAL A 345 9.46 -3.69 9.39
CA VAL A 345 8.73 -3.95 8.14
C VAL A 345 9.50 -3.57 6.88
N THR A 346 10.58 -2.79 7.02
CA THR A 346 11.41 -2.31 5.90
C THR A 346 12.82 -2.91 5.85
N LYS A 347 13.23 -3.72 6.84
CA LYS A 347 14.48 -4.50 6.75
C LYS A 347 14.29 -5.63 5.75
N GLU A 348 15.10 -5.61 4.70
CA GLU A 348 15.30 -6.73 3.76
C GLU A 348 16.56 -7.52 4.13
#